data_AF-A0A9X3B6U9-F1
#
_entry.id   AF-A0A9X3B6U9-F1
#
_cell.length_a   1.000
_cell.length_b   1.000
_cell.length_c   1.000
_cell.angle_alpha   90.00
_cell.angle_beta   90.00
_cell.angle_gamma   90.00
#
_symmetry.space_group_name_H-M   'P 1'
#
loop_
_entity.id
_entity.type
_entity.pdbx_description
1 polymer ?
#
loop_
_entity_poly.entity_id
_entity_poly.type
_entity_poly.pdbx_seq_one_letter_code
_entity_poly.pdbx_strand_id
1 'polypeptide(L)'
;MNGKLETFDDAGQRGVIVGDDGYRYTFTLTEWRGRGLPREGSRLRFDGDAGRAEQVFDAPVPQRTARQTRDAQGQVKSSLLSPWAVLALVLVATAPLLASYMLLVDALAVLLAVLGIRQVRRSPSRYRGQALCGAAIAIAVLSLFIWGVG
;
A
#
# COMPACT_ATOMS: atom_id res chain seq x y z
N MET A 1 11.06 23.96 22.15
CA MET A 1 9.77 24.61 21.83
C MET A 1 9.44 24.41 20.36
N ASN A 2 8.18 24.57 19.96
CA ASN A 2 7.74 24.55 18.57
C ASN A 2 7.09 25.89 18.23
N GLY A 3 7.12 26.26 16.96
CA GLY A 3 6.46 27.46 16.47
C GLY A 3 6.39 27.51 14.96
N LYS A 4 5.96 28.65 14.43
CA LYS A 4 5.83 28.92 13.02
C LYS A 4 6.67 30.13 12.64
N LEU A 5 7.41 30.04 11.53
CA LEU A 5 8.12 31.19 10.98
C LEU A 5 7.11 32.21 10.45
N GLU A 6 7.10 33.41 11.02
CA GLU A 6 6.22 34.52 10.59
C GLU A 6 6.84 35.24 9.40
N THR A 7 8.11 35.65 9.52
CA THR A 7 8.85 36.29 8.43
C THR A 7 10.33 35.97 8.49
N PHE A 8 11.00 36.03 7.34
CA PHE A 8 12.45 35.95 7.22
C PHE A 8 12.98 37.03 6.27
N ASP A 9 13.88 37.87 6.78
CA ASP A 9 14.62 38.86 6.01
C ASP A 9 15.94 38.26 5.51
N ASP A 10 16.00 37.99 4.20
CA ASP A 10 17.18 37.45 3.53
C ASP A 10 18.37 38.44 3.56
N ALA A 11 18.10 39.74 3.52
CA ALA A 11 19.15 40.76 3.50
C ALA A 11 19.78 40.93 4.89
N GLY A 12 18.95 40.98 5.93
CA GLY A 12 19.37 41.05 7.32
C GLY A 12 19.72 39.70 7.94
N GLN A 13 19.47 38.58 7.23
CA GLN A 13 19.64 37.20 7.70
C GLN A 13 18.97 36.93 9.05
N ARG A 14 17.77 37.50 9.25
CA ARG A 14 17.02 37.46 10.51
C ARG A 14 15.61 36.94 10.28
N GLY A 15 15.13 36.11 11.19
CA GLY A 15 13.77 35.59 11.18
C GLY A 15 13.04 35.83 12.48
N VAL A 16 11.70 35.87 12.39
CA VAL A 16 10.79 35.95 13.54
C VAL A 16 9.95 34.68 13.57
N ILE A 17 10.01 33.97 14.69
CA ILE A 17 9.23 32.76 14.96
C ILE A 17 8.15 33.11 15.97
N VAL A 18 6.91 32.78 15.66
CA VAL A 18 5.82 32.79 16.65
C VAL A 18 5.78 31.41 17.27
N GLY A 19 6.12 31.31 18.55
CA GLY A 19 6.01 30.08 19.32
C GLY A 19 4.54 29.64 19.45
N ASP A 20 4.33 28.34 19.68
CA ASP A 20 3.00 27.80 19.97
C ASP A 20 2.40 28.36 21.29
N ASP A 21 3.24 29.00 22.11
CA ASP A 21 2.88 29.77 23.31
C ASP A 21 2.39 31.20 23.00
N GLY A 22 2.47 31.64 21.74
CA GLY A 22 2.07 32.97 21.28
C GLY A 22 3.16 34.04 21.42
N TYR A 23 4.33 33.72 21.98
CA TYR A 23 5.44 34.66 22.07
C TYR A 23 6.25 34.70 20.77
N ARG A 24 6.85 35.86 20.49
CA ARG A 24 7.73 36.07 19.33
C ARG A 24 9.18 35.89 19.73
N TYR A 25 9.87 35.05 18.99
CA TYR A 25 11.29 34.76 19.15
C TYR A 25 12.04 35.20 17.90
N THR A 26 13.15 35.91 18.08
CA THR A 26 14.02 36.29 16.96
C THR A 26 15.19 35.32 16.84
N PHE A 27 15.61 35.06 15.61
CA PHE A 27 16.83 34.32 15.32
C PHE A 27 17.52 34.89 14.08
N THR A 28 18.75 34.47 13.88
CA THR A 28 19.65 34.79 12.79
C THR A 28 20.09 33.51 12.09
N LEU A 29 20.67 33.63 10.90
CA LEU A 29 21.16 32.46 10.17
C LEU A 29 22.23 31.65 10.93
N THR A 30 22.92 32.22 11.92
CA THR A 30 23.88 31.48 12.77
C THR A 30 23.22 30.49 13.73
N GLU A 31 21.98 30.75 14.16
CA GLU A 31 21.23 29.82 15.01
C GLU A 31 20.49 28.75 14.18
N TRP A 32 20.41 28.92 12.85
CA TRP A 32 19.73 28.01 11.93
C TRP A 32 20.52 26.72 11.68
N ARG A 33 19.84 25.59 11.85
CA ARG A 33 20.37 24.23 11.68
C ARG A 33 19.54 23.37 10.72
N GLY A 34 18.50 23.95 10.12
CA GLY A 34 17.70 23.31 9.08
C GLY A 34 18.43 23.25 7.73
N ARG A 35 17.80 22.61 6.74
CA ARG A 35 18.39 22.48 5.40
C ARG A 35 17.91 23.62 4.50
N GLY A 36 18.83 24.34 3.88
CA GLY A 36 18.51 25.49 3.03
C GLY A 36 18.12 26.72 3.84
N LEU A 37 17.49 27.71 3.19
CA LEU A 37 17.00 28.91 3.86
C LEU A 37 15.68 28.65 4.60
N PRO A 38 15.43 29.32 5.75
CA PRO A 38 14.14 29.29 6.42
C PRO A 38 13.03 29.74 5.48
N ARG A 39 11.92 29.00 5.44
CA ARG A 39 10.77 29.34 4.60
C ARG A 39 9.66 29.93 5.44
N GLU A 40 9.13 31.07 5.04
CA GLU A 40 8.00 31.69 5.72
C GLU A 40 6.82 30.71 5.82
N GLY A 41 6.19 30.68 6.99
CA GLY A 41 5.10 29.79 7.32
C GLY A 41 5.49 28.34 7.61
N SER A 42 6.78 27.96 7.51
CA SER A 42 7.24 26.64 7.94
C SER A 42 7.10 26.47 9.46
N ARG A 43 6.86 25.23 9.89
CA ARG A 43 6.92 24.90 11.31
C ARG A 43 8.36 24.63 11.69
N LEU A 44 8.78 25.25 12.79
CA LEU A 44 10.14 25.19 13.30
C LEU A 44 10.14 24.63 14.72
N ARG A 45 11.21 23.93 15.07
CA ARG A 45 11.53 23.52 16.43
C ARG A 45 12.78 24.28 16.85
N PHE A 46 12.74 24.92 18.00
CA PHE A 46 13.83 25.76 18.49
C PHE A 46 13.92 25.66 20.01
N ASP A 47 15.03 26.07 20.59
CA ASP A 47 15.14 26.32 22.02
C ASP A 47 14.91 27.82 22.28
N GLY A 48 14.08 28.15 23.27
CA GLY A 48 13.71 29.54 23.53
C GLY A 48 14.45 30.06 24.75
N ASP A 49 15.30 31.07 24.57
CA ASP A 49 15.99 31.75 25.67
C ASP A 49 15.77 33.27 25.59
N ALA A 50 15.22 33.87 26.63
CA ALA A 50 15.00 35.32 26.77
C ALA A 50 14.41 36.05 25.52
N GLY A 51 13.53 35.41 24.75
CA GLY A 51 12.94 35.98 23.52
C GLY A 51 13.79 35.79 22.25
N ARG A 52 14.84 34.99 22.34
CA ARG A 52 15.67 34.54 21.22
C ARG A 52 15.45 33.05 20.97
N ALA A 53 15.45 32.65 19.71
CA ALA A 53 15.38 31.25 19.32
C ALA A 53 16.78 30.73 18.98
N GLU A 54 17.24 29.78 19.77
CA GLU A 54 18.49 29.05 19.55
C GLU A 54 18.24 27.69 18.92
N GLN A 55 19.27 27.15 18.25
CA GLN A 55 19.25 25.83 17.61
C GLN A 55 17.96 25.58 16.82
N VAL A 56 17.73 26.40 15.80
CA VAL A 56 16.48 26.39 15.04
C VAL A 56 16.52 25.31 13.96
N PHE A 57 15.59 24.37 14.00
CA PHE A 57 15.43 23.28 13.03
C PHE A 57 14.06 23.34 12.37
N ASP A 58 13.96 22.77 11.17
CA ASP A 58 12.66 22.40 10.61
C ASP A 58 11.96 21.43 11.56
N ALA A 59 10.71 21.73 11.93
CA ALA A 59 9.93 20.80 12.73
C ALA A 59 9.72 19.50 11.93
N PRO A 60 9.75 18.33 12.59
CA PRO A 60 9.46 17.07 11.93
C PRO A 60 8.07 17.14 11.28
N VAL A 61 8.03 17.22 9.95
CA VAL A 61 6.76 17.08 9.23
C VAL A 61 6.35 15.62 9.43
N PRO A 62 5.17 15.34 10.02
CA PRO A 62 4.69 13.97 10.13
C PRO A 62 4.73 13.37 8.74
N GLN A 63 5.51 12.29 8.59
CA GLN A 63 5.70 11.62 7.32
C GLN A 63 4.32 11.34 6.75
N ARG A 64 3.94 12.08 5.69
CA ARG A 64 2.68 11.85 5.01
C ARG A 64 2.78 10.42 4.52
N THR A 65 2.03 9.51 5.16
CA THR A 65 1.94 8.13 4.73
C THR A 65 1.68 8.17 3.24
N ALA A 66 2.57 7.56 2.45
CA ALA A 66 2.43 7.51 1.02
C ALA A 66 1.01 7.01 0.74
N ARG A 67 0.15 7.92 0.28
CA ARG A 67 -1.20 7.56 -0.15
C ARG A 67 -0.94 6.58 -1.26
N GLN A 68 -1.28 5.31 -1.03
CA GLN A 68 -1.27 4.30 -2.08
C GLN A 68 -1.83 4.94 -3.33
N THR A 69 -1.10 4.82 -4.43
CA THR A 69 -1.49 5.28 -5.75
C THR A 69 -2.84 4.64 -6.07
N ARG A 70 -3.91 5.35 -5.72
CA ARG A 70 -5.27 5.05 -6.16
C ARG A 70 -5.24 5.18 -7.67
N ASP A 71 -5.87 4.23 -8.34
CA ASP A 71 -6.20 4.41 -9.76
C ASP A 71 -7.08 5.66 -9.95
N ALA A 72 -7.33 6.04 -11.20
CA ALA A 72 -8.15 7.20 -11.55
C ALA A 72 -9.60 7.12 -10.99
N GLN A 73 -9.99 5.97 -10.42
CA GLN A 73 -11.30 5.65 -9.85
C GLN A 73 -11.29 5.51 -8.32
N GLY A 74 -10.15 5.75 -7.65
CA GLY A 74 -10.07 5.78 -6.20
C GLY A 74 -10.01 4.41 -5.51
N GLN A 75 -9.75 3.33 -6.23
CA GLN A 75 -9.73 1.98 -5.65
C GLN A 75 -8.33 1.58 -5.17
N VAL A 76 -8.30 0.87 -4.04
CA VAL A 76 -7.09 0.21 -3.52
C VAL A 76 -6.94 -1.11 -4.25
N LYS A 77 -5.92 -1.23 -5.10
CA LYS A 77 -5.63 -2.44 -5.87
C LYS A 77 -5.08 -3.55 -4.96
N SER A 78 -5.92 -4.21 -4.18
CA SER A 78 -5.54 -5.42 -3.45
C SER A 78 -5.70 -6.64 -4.36
N SER A 79 -4.59 -7.17 -4.87
CA SER A 79 -4.60 -8.43 -5.62
C SER A 79 -4.74 -9.60 -4.66
N LEU A 80 -5.97 -9.89 -4.25
CA LEU A 80 -6.27 -11.10 -3.51
C LEU A 80 -6.71 -12.18 -4.50
N LEU A 81 -5.88 -13.21 -4.64
CA LEU A 81 -6.23 -14.47 -5.30
C LEU A 81 -7.53 -14.98 -4.68
N SER A 82 -8.50 -15.42 -5.50
CA SER A 82 -9.77 -15.88 -4.98
C SER A 82 -9.53 -17.14 -4.12
N PRO A 83 -10.01 -17.17 -2.85
CA PRO A 83 -9.82 -18.32 -1.96
C PRO A 83 -10.31 -19.64 -2.57
N TRP A 84 -11.35 -19.55 -3.40
CA TRP A 84 -11.93 -20.65 -4.15
C TRP A 84 -11.01 -21.22 -5.24
N ALA A 85 -10.19 -20.38 -5.89
CA ALA A 85 -9.21 -20.87 -6.86
C ALA A 85 -8.05 -21.59 -6.17
N VAL A 86 -7.64 -21.11 -4.98
CA VAL A 86 -6.63 -21.80 -4.16
C VAL A 86 -7.15 -23.16 -3.72
N LEU A 87 -8.40 -23.25 -3.27
CA LEU A 87 -9.03 -24.53 -2.90
C LEU A 87 -9.10 -25.51 -4.07
N ALA A 88 -9.49 -25.04 -5.27
CA ALA A 88 -9.54 -25.90 -6.47
C ALA A 88 -8.16 -26.46 -6.85
N LEU A 89 -7.10 -25.63 -6.76
CA LEU A 89 -5.74 -26.05 -7.06
C LEU A 89 -5.21 -27.08 -6.06
N VAL A 90 -5.51 -26.89 -4.77
CA VAL A 90 -5.16 -27.87 -3.72
C VAL A 90 -5.88 -29.19 -3.95
N LEU A 91 -7.19 -29.16 -4.26
CA LEU A 91 -7.98 -30.36 -4.54
C LEU A 91 -7.40 -31.18 -5.71
N VAL A 92 -7.07 -30.53 -6.83
CA VAL A 92 -6.46 -31.18 -8.00
C VAL A 92 -5.09 -31.78 -7.64
N ALA A 93 -4.27 -31.09 -6.85
CA ALA A 93 -2.97 -31.60 -6.43
C ALA A 93 -3.07 -32.82 -5.49
N THR A 94 -4.16 -32.93 -4.70
CA THR A 94 -4.38 -34.06 -3.78
C THR A 94 -5.10 -35.26 -4.41
N ALA A 95 -5.76 -35.08 -5.56
CA ALA A 95 -6.51 -36.14 -6.25
C ALA A 95 -5.72 -37.42 -6.57
N PRO A 96 -4.46 -37.38 -7.07
CA PRO A 96 -3.74 -38.61 -7.43
C PRO A 96 -3.33 -39.48 -6.23
N LEU A 97 -3.45 -38.99 -4.99
CA LEU A 97 -3.18 -39.81 -3.79
C LEU A 97 -4.35 -40.72 -3.41
N LEU A 98 -5.57 -40.44 -3.89
CA LEU A 98 -6.78 -41.22 -3.58
C LEU A 98 -7.26 -41.96 -4.85
N ALA A 99 -6.45 -42.90 -5.32
CA ALA A 99 -6.70 -43.71 -6.53
C ALA A 99 -8.08 -44.41 -6.55
N SER A 100 -8.69 -44.67 -5.39
CA SER A 100 -9.99 -45.35 -5.30
C SER A 100 -11.22 -44.49 -5.63
N TYR A 101 -11.10 -43.15 -5.66
CA TYR A 101 -12.23 -42.23 -5.87
C TYR A 101 -12.03 -41.25 -7.05
N MET A 102 -11.08 -41.54 -7.95
CA MET A 102 -10.67 -40.63 -9.04
C MET A 102 -11.84 -40.08 -9.88
N LEU A 103 -12.79 -40.93 -10.28
CA LEU A 103 -13.88 -40.53 -11.17
C LEU A 103 -14.87 -39.53 -10.53
N LEU A 104 -15.12 -39.68 -9.23
CA LEU A 104 -16.00 -38.77 -8.48
C LEU A 104 -15.29 -37.45 -8.14
N VAL A 105 -13.99 -37.52 -7.84
CA VAL A 105 -13.17 -36.34 -7.54
C VAL A 105 -12.98 -35.46 -8.78
N ASP A 106 -12.76 -36.06 -9.95
CA ASP A 106 -12.65 -35.33 -11.22
C ASP A 106 -13.97 -34.65 -11.60
N ALA A 107 -15.10 -35.34 -11.45
CA ALA A 107 -16.41 -34.76 -11.69
C ALA A 107 -16.69 -33.56 -10.74
N LEU A 108 -16.32 -33.67 -9.47
CA LEU A 108 -16.46 -32.60 -8.48
C LEU A 108 -15.53 -31.42 -8.80
N ALA A 109 -14.31 -31.68 -9.24
CA ALA A 109 -13.33 -30.65 -9.63
C ALA A 109 -13.82 -29.84 -10.84
N VAL A 110 -14.39 -30.52 -11.86
CA VAL A 110 -15.00 -29.85 -13.02
C VAL A 110 -16.20 -29.00 -12.59
N LEU A 111 -17.05 -29.51 -11.71
CA LEU A 111 -18.23 -28.79 -11.23
C LEU A 111 -17.83 -27.51 -10.45
N LEU A 112 -16.81 -27.61 -9.59
CA LEU A 112 -16.25 -26.47 -8.86
C LEU A 112 -15.56 -25.45 -9.79
N ALA A 113 -14.84 -25.91 -10.81
CA ALA A 113 -14.24 -25.03 -11.81
C ALA A 113 -15.30 -24.24 -12.62
N VAL A 114 -16.39 -24.91 -13.01
CA VAL A 114 -17.53 -24.28 -13.71
C VAL A 114 -18.24 -23.26 -12.81
N LEU A 115 -18.43 -23.57 -11.53
CA LEU A 115 -18.99 -22.63 -10.56
C LEU A 115 -18.07 -21.41 -10.36
N GLY A 116 -16.76 -21.62 -10.28
CA GLY A 116 -15.75 -20.56 -10.21
C GLY A 116 -15.80 -19.63 -11.43
N ILE A 117 -15.93 -20.18 -12.64
CA ILE A 117 -16.09 -19.39 -13.88
C ILE A 117 -17.40 -18.60 -13.87
N ARG A 118 -18.51 -19.21 -13.43
CA ARG A 118 -19.81 -18.51 -13.29
C ARG A 118 -19.74 -17.36 -12.29
N GLN A 119 -19.02 -17.53 -11.19
CA GLN A 119 -18.85 -16.51 -10.17
C GLN A 119 -17.95 -15.34 -10.63
N VAL A 120 -16.88 -15.64 -11.37
CA VAL A 120 -16.01 -14.62 -12.00
C VAL A 120 -16.76 -13.80 -13.05
N ARG A 121 -17.67 -14.44 -13.81
CA ARG A 121 -18.54 -13.72 -14.77
C ARG A 121 -19.55 -12.79 -14.10
N ARG A 122 -19.96 -13.05 -12.86
CA ARG A 122 -20.90 -12.18 -12.12
C ARG A 122 -20.25 -10.94 -11.51
N SER A 123 -18.93 -10.91 -11.34
CA SER A 123 -18.21 -9.77 -10.72
C SER A 123 -16.89 -9.46 -11.45
N PRO A 124 -16.93 -8.85 -12.65
CA PRO A 124 -15.76 -8.66 -13.51
C PRO A 124 -14.74 -7.63 -12.98
N SER A 125 -15.13 -6.73 -12.08
CA SER A 125 -14.26 -5.62 -11.64
C SER A 125 -13.28 -5.96 -10.52
N ARG A 126 -13.35 -7.15 -9.89
CA ARG A 126 -12.59 -7.45 -8.65
C ARG A 126 -11.63 -8.63 -8.72
N TYR A 127 -11.68 -9.49 -9.75
CA TYR A 127 -10.90 -10.74 -9.75
C TYR A 127 -10.12 -10.98 -11.04
N ARG A 128 -8.79 -10.87 -10.96
CA ARG A 128 -7.83 -11.23 -12.02
C ARG A 128 -7.36 -12.69 -11.88
N GLY A 129 -8.29 -13.62 -11.66
CA GLY A 129 -8.03 -15.06 -11.46
C GLY A 129 -8.22 -15.95 -12.69
N GLN A 130 -8.53 -15.36 -13.85
CA GLN A 130 -8.90 -16.10 -15.08
C GLN A 130 -7.79 -17.04 -15.58
N ALA A 131 -6.51 -16.67 -15.40
CA ALA A 131 -5.38 -17.51 -15.81
C ALA A 131 -5.26 -18.80 -14.98
N LEU A 132 -5.55 -18.74 -13.68
CA LEU A 132 -5.44 -19.90 -12.79
C LEU A 132 -6.59 -20.89 -12.98
N CYS A 133 -7.81 -20.41 -13.23
CA CYS A 133 -8.92 -21.30 -13.60
C CYS A 133 -8.68 -21.97 -14.96
N GLY A 134 -8.08 -21.26 -15.92
CA GLY A 134 -7.66 -21.85 -17.20
C GLY A 134 -6.61 -22.94 -17.01
N ALA A 135 -5.59 -22.70 -16.18
CA ALA A 135 -4.56 -23.68 -15.86
C ALA A 135 -5.13 -24.92 -15.15
N ALA A 136 -6.05 -24.75 -14.20
CA ALA A 136 -6.68 -25.87 -13.50
C ALA A 136 -7.49 -26.77 -14.45
N ILE A 137 -8.22 -26.18 -15.40
CA ILE A 137 -8.96 -26.95 -16.42
C ILE A 137 -7.99 -27.68 -17.36
N ALA A 138 -6.92 -27.02 -17.79
CA ALA A 138 -5.93 -27.65 -18.66
C ALA A 138 -5.28 -28.87 -17.99
N ILE A 139 -4.94 -28.77 -16.69
CA ILE A 139 -4.37 -29.88 -15.92
C ILE A 139 -5.38 -31.03 -15.77
N ALA A 140 -6.65 -30.73 -15.45
CA ALA A 140 -7.69 -31.75 -15.30
C ALA A 140 -8.01 -32.48 -16.62
N VAL A 141 -7.97 -31.76 -17.76
CA VAL A 141 -8.15 -32.38 -19.08
C VAL A 141 -6.94 -33.24 -19.44
N LEU A 142 -5.72 -32.78 -19.11
CA LEU A 142 -4.50 -33.54 -19.38
C LEU A 142 -4.45 -34.84 -18.56
N SER A 143 -4.88 -34.83 -17.30
CA SER A 143 -4.90 -36.03 -16.45
C SER A 143 -5.90 -37.08 -16.94
N LEU A 144 -7.09 -36.66 -17.39
CA LEU A 144 -8.06 -37.54 -18.04
C LEU A 144 -7.52 -38.17 -19.33
N PHE A 145 -6.76 -37.40 -20.11
CA PHE A 145 -6.20 -37.88 -21.37
C PHE A 145 -5.05 -38.88 -21.17
N ILE A 146 -4.23 -38.69 -20.13
CA ILE A 146 -3.11 -39.59 -19.81
C ILE A 146 -3.61 -40.95 -19.31
N TRP A 147 -4.73 -40.99 -18.59
CA TRP A 147 -5.29 -42.23 -18.02
C TRP A 147 -6.38 -42.90 -18.87
N GLY A 148 -6.98 -42.19 -19.82
CA GLY A 148 -7.98 -42.75 -20.74
C GLY A 148 -7.41 -43.52 -21.94
N VAL A 149 -6.09 -43.54 -22.12
CA VAL A 149 -5.38 -44.21 -23.23
C VAL A 149 -4.60 -45.46 -22.75
N GLY A 150 -4.77 -45.87 -21.49
CA GLY A 150 -4.15 -47.06 -20.91
C GLY A 150 -5.03 -48.31 -20.98
#